data_AF-A0A848HWS7-F1
#
_entry.id   AF-A0A848HWS7-F1
#
_cell.length_a   1.000
_cell.length_b   1.000
_cell.length_c   1.000
_cell.angle_alpha   90.00
_cell.angle_beta   90.00
_cell.angle_gamma   90.00
#
_symmetry.space_group_name_H-M   'P 1'
#
loop_
_entity.id
_entity.type
_entity.pdbx_description
1 polymer ?
#
loop_
_entity_poly.entity_id
_entity_poly.type
_entity_poly.pdbx_seq_one_letter_code
_entity_poly.pdbx_strand_id
1 'polypeptide(L)'
;MLKFMPVFTNRKDISRQRCLDHYRCRHGKLAASVPEFSRHMVKYVQNFLMEEDRDKGVAGSAYVGVSECWFYSLDAFWTAFAEPRYAELREDEKRFLDLDDLLLVAASPSHIFGPTEDCAVKLFRFMALDSTADPAAAKIYWETGYSAAVRDDRRLRRVIRSYVQNRPMEGFVHNFPAAKGCDAADEFWFDHADALPDFFAAEAALRQRSGHDRHFDAARTIQFATTTKLLWDLGEDPAVGCFRVPLVGEG
;
A
#
# COMPACT_ATOMS: atom_id res chain seq x y z
N MET A 1 0.89 -15.34 4.70
CA MET A 1 1.96 -14.31 4.80
C MET A 1 1.32 -13.02 5.26
N LEU A 2 2.06 -12.22 6.01
CA LEU A 2 1.65 -10.90 6.48
C LEU A 2 2.22 -9.83 5.54
N LYS A 3 1.40 -8.86 5.15
CA LYS A 3 1.84 -7.64 4.47
C LYS A 3 1.67 -6.47 5.44
N PHE A 4 2.76 -5.77 5.72
CA PHE A 4 2.75 -4.52 6.48
C PHE A 4 2.93 -3.33 5.54
N MET A 5 2.04 -2.36 5.63
CA MET A 5 1.96 -1.20 4.75
C MET A 5 2.03 0.11 5.53
N PRO A 6 3.25 0.65 5.76
CA PRO A 6 3.41 2.04 6.15
C PRO A 6 3.09 2.97 4.98
N VAL A 7 2.11 3.83 5.19
CA VAL A 7 1.75 4.94 4.32
C VAL A 7 2.12 6.23 5.04
N PHE A 8 2.92 7.08 4.41
CA PHE A 8 3.62 8.12 5.15
C PHE A 8 3.59 9.47 4.44
N THR A 9 3.61 10.55 5.21
CA THR A 9 3.85 11.90 4.71
C THR A 9 5.30 12.31 4.96
N ASN A 10 5.76 13.38 4.29
CA ASN A 10 7.10 13.92 4.55
C ASN A 10 7.12 14.73 5.83
N ARG A 11 8.27 14.73 6.50
CA ARG A 11 8.58 15.64 7.61
C ARG A 11 8.33 17.10 7.18
N LYS A 12 7.75 17.90 8.08
CA LYS A 12 7.23 19.25 7.76
C LYS A 12 8.29 20.27 7.32
N ASP A 13 9.55 20.06 7.67
CA ASP A 13 10.69 20.93 7.38
C ASP A 13 11.49 20.50 6.13
N ILE A 14 11.11 19.41 5.45
CA ILE A 14 11.71 19.00 4.18
C ILE A 14 10.70 19.03 3.06
N SER A 15 11.18 19.22 1.82
CA SER A 15 10.31 19.08 0.67
C SER A 15 9.91 17.62 0.45
N ARG A 16 8.72 17.44 -0.11
CA ARG A 16 8.24 16.15 -0.59
C ARG A 16 9.24 15.48 -1.56
N GLN A 17 9.84 16.24 -2.47
CA GLN A 17 10.83 15.71 -3.41
C GLN A 17 12.04 15.13 -2.68
N ARG A 18 12.56 15.82 -1.65
CA ARG A 18 13.65 15.29 -0.82
C ARG A 18 13.26 14.02 -0.08
N CYS A 19 12.02 13.94 0.41
CA CYS A 19 11.47 12.73 1.03
C CYS A 19 11.42 11.57 0.03
N LEU A 20 10.88 11.80 -1.18
CA LEU A 20 10.82 10.81 -2.26
C LEU A 20 12.22 10.33 -2.67
N ASP A 21 13.17 11.24 -2.85
CA ASP A 21 14.53 10.91 -3.25
C ASP A 21 15.23 10.06 -2.17
N HIS A 22 15.08 10.43 -0.89
CA HIS A 22 15.64 9.67 0.22
C HIS A 22 15.00 8.27 0.31
N TYR A 23 13.67 8.21 0.25
CA TYR A 23 12.92 6.96 0.25
C TYR A 23 13.36 6.03 -0.89
N ARG A 24 13.38 6.54 -2.13
CA ARG A 24 13.70 5.78 -3.36
C ARG A 24 15.15 5.28 -3.39
N CYS A 25 16.09 6.10 -2.93
CA CYS A 25 17.52 5.89 -3.20
C CYS A 25 18.33 5.43 -1.99
N ARG A 26 17.87 5.70 -0.76
CA ARG A 26 18.64 5.43 0.47
C ARG A 26 17.95 4.46 1.41
N HIS A 27 16.70 4.72 1.76
CA HIS A 27 16.02 3.99 2.84
C HIS A 27 15.97 2.47 2.57
N GLY A 28 15.59 2.07 1.35
CA GLY A 28 15.59 0.67 0.93
C GLY A 28 16.96 -0.01 1.00
N LYS A 29 18.03 0.70 0.63
CA LYS A 29 19.41 0.19 0.69
C LYS A 29 19.89 0.02 2.12
N LEU A 30 19.51 0.95 3.00
CA LEU A 30 19.81 0.83 4.42
C LEU A 30 19.10 -0.39 5.01
N ALA A 31 17.81 -0.58 4.72
CA ALA A 31 17.07 -1.77 5.14
C ALA A 31 17.74 -3.07 4.66
N ALA A 32 18.17 -3.14 3.40
CA ALA A 32 18.92 -4.28 2.87
C ALA A 32 20.26 -4.54 3.58
N SER A 33 20.95 -3.47 4.01
CA SER A 33 22.26 -3.54 4.69
C SER A 33 22.21 -3.96 6.17
N VAL A 34 21.01 -4.12 6.74
CA VAL A 34 20.80 -4.59 8.11
C VAL A 34 20.27 -6.03 8.06
N PRO A 35 21.14 -7.05 7.88
CA PRO A 35 20.73 -8.44 7.66
C PRO A 35 19.95 -9.03 8.83
N GLU A 36 20.19 -8.55 10.06
CA GLU A 36 19.44 -8.97 11.25
C GLU A 36 17.94 -8.66 11.11
N PHE A 37 17.61 -7.51 10.51
CA PHE A 37 16.24 -7.11 10.19
C PHE A 37 15.75 -7.73 8.89
N SER A 38 16.51 -7.58 7.80
CA SER A 38 16.04 -7.90 6.45
C SER A 38 15.84 -9.39 6.20
N ARG A 39 16.54 -10.29 6.92
CA ARG A 39 16.33 -11.75 6.83
C ARG A 39 14.90 -12.19 7.19
N HIS A 40 14.17 -11.38 7.95
CA HIS A 40 12.78 -11.65 8.33
C HIS A 40 11.78 -11.08 7.31
N MET A 41 12.20 -10.08 6.54
CA MET A 41 11.38 -9.40 5.53
C MET A 41 11.59 -10.04 4.16
N VAL A 42 10.67 -10.91 3.78
CA VAL A 42 10.81 -11.80 2.62
C VAL A 42 10.56 -11.11 1.28
N LYS A 43 9.87 -9.97 1.27
CA LYS A 43 9.67 -9.13 0.09
C LYS A 43 9.54 -7.69 0.53
N TYR A 44 10.16 -6.78 -0.24
CA TYR A 44 10.02 -5.34 -0.02
C TYR A 44 9.71 -4.62 -1.34
N VAL A 45 8.59 -3.91 -1.34
CA VAL A 45 8.14 -3.08 -2.45
C VAL A 45 8.02 -1.62 -1.99
N GLN A 46 8.51 -0.70 -2.80
CA GLN A 46 8.28 0.73 -2.63
C GLN A 46 7.27 1.23 -3.66
N ASN A 47 6.24 1.95 -3.21
CA ASN A 47 5.26 2.59 -4.06
C ASN A 47 5.36 4.10 -3.88
N PHE A 48 5.41 4.84 -4.99
CA PHE A 48 5.57 6.29 -5.03
C PHE A 48 4.29 6.92 -5.56
N LEU A 49 3.68 7.84 -4.82
CA LEU A 49 2.49 8.57 -5.30
C LEU A 49 2.78 9.24 -6.65
N MET A 50 1.84 9.11 -7.58
CA MET A 50 1.88 9.81 -8.86
C MET A 50 1.68 11.32 -8.69
N GLU A 51 2.32 12.10 -9.56
CA GLU A 51 2.31 13.56 -9.45
C GLU A 51 0.95 14.15 -9.86
N GLU A 52 0.25 13.51 -10.78
CA GLU A 52 -1.07 13.91 -11.26
C GLU A 52 -2.13 13.87 -10.16
N ASP A 53 -2.04 12.90 -9.24
CA ASP A 53 -2.98 12.78 -8.11
C ASP A 53 -2.77 13.88 -7.07
N ARG A 54 -1.53 14.37 -6.94
CA ARG A 54 -1.22 15.53 -6.12
C ARG A 54 -1.95 16.76 -6.66
N ASP A 55 -1.82 17.01 -7.95
CA ASP A 55 -2.34 18.22 -8.58
C ASP A 55 -3.88 18.23 -8.67
N LYS A 56 -4.49 17.04 -8.63
CA LYS A 56 -5.96 16.87 -8.57
C LYS A 56 -6.54 16.91 -7.16
N GLY A 57 -5.71 17.00 -6.12
CA GLY A 57 -6.17 17.09 -4.74
C GLY A 57 -6.96 15.85 -4.26
N VAL A 58 -6.66 14.67 -4.80
CA VAL A 58 -7.32 13.42 -4.41
C VAL A 58 -7.13 13.18 -2.90
N ALA A 59 -8.14 12.58 -2.24
CA ALA A 59 -8.06 12.21 -0.83
C ALA A 59 -6.87 11.27 -0.58
N GLY A 60 -5.80 11.79 0.02
CA GLY A 60 -4.52 11.06 0.16
C GLY A 60 -3.32 11.72 -0.53
N SER A 61 -3.52 12.81 -1.27
CA SER A 61 -2.46 13.59 -1.94
C SER A 61 -1.34 14.08 -1.01
N ALA A 62 -1.60 14.19 0.30
CA ALA A 62 -0.58 14.50 1.31
C ALA A 62 0.45 13.37 1.48
N TYR A 63 0.07 12.11 1.25
CA TYR A 63 0.97 10.96 1.39
C TYR A 63 1.99 10.93 0.27
N VAL A 64 3.20 10.50 0.61
CA VAL A 64 4.37 10.46 -0.29
C VAL A 64 4.51 9.10 -0.97
N GLY A 65 4.23 8.03 -0.24
CA GLY A 65 4.34 6.68 -0.74
C GLY A 65 3.83 5.64 0.25
N VAL A 66 3.95 4.39 -0.19
CA VAL A 66 3.61 3.19 0.59
C VAL A 66 4.79 2.22 0.51
N SER A 67 5.28 1.77 1.66
CA SER A 67 6.14 0.59 1.73
C SER A 67 5.26 -0.65 1.84
N GLU A 68 5.55 -1.73 1.11
CA GLU A 68 4.97 -3.04 1.40
C GLU A 68 6.07 -3.98 1.88
N CYS A 69 6.04 -4.28 3.18
CA CYS A 69 6.98 -5.17 3.84
C CYS A 69 6.28 -6.49 4.10
N TRP A 70 6.79 -7.58 3.52
CA TRP A 70 6.17 -8.90 3.63
C TRP A 70 6.93 -9.79 4.60
N PHE A 71 6.20 -10.57 5.37
CA PHE A 71 6.73 -11.49 6.38
C PHE A 71 6.00 -12.83 6.30
N TYR A 72 6.67 -13.93 6.64
CA TYR A 72 6.03 -15.24 6.67
C TYR A 72 4.89 -15.31 7.69
N SER A 73 5.08 -14.70 8.85
CA SER A 73 4.18 -14.75 9.99
C SER A 73 4.22 -13.44 10.80
N LEU A 74 3.27 -13.30 11.73
CA LEU A 74 3.27 -12.22 12.70
C LEU A 74 4.48 -12.30 13.66
N ASP A 75 4.93 -13.50 13.98
CA ASP A 75 6.12 -13.73 14.82
C ASP A 75 7.41 -13.26 14.13
N ALA A 76 7.56 -13.55 12.83
CA ALA A 76 8.68 -13.03 12.04
C ALA A 76 8.65 -11.49 11.98
N PHE A 77 7.45 -10.90 11.86
CA PHE A 77 7.28 -9.45 11.95
C PHE A 77 7.78 -8.93 13.31
N TRP A 78 7.29 -9.44 14.44
CA TRP A 78 7.70 -8.92 15.76
C TRP A 78 9.18 -9.13 16.02
N THR A 79 9.74 -10.27 15.60
CA THR A 79 11.16 -10.55 15.71
C THR A 79 11.97 -9.50 14.94
N ALA A 80 11.60 -9.19 13.69
CA ALA A 80 12.28 -8.19 12.88
C ALA A 80 12.33 -6.81 13.57
N PHE A 81 11.21 -6.33 14.08
CA PHE A 81 11.12 -5.02 14.73
C PHE A 81 11.70 -4.98 16.15
N ALA A 82 12.01 -6.15 16.73
CA ALA A 82 12.73 -6.27 18.00
C ALA A 82 14.26 -6.34 17.84
N GLU A 83 14.77 -6.53 16.61
CA GLU A 83 16.22 -6.57 16.35
C GLU A 83 16.87 -5.23 16.77
N PRO A 84 17.95 -5.22 17.57
CA PRO A 84 18.55 -3.98 18.06
C PRO A 84 18.96 -3.01 16.94
N ARG A 85 19.42 -3.54 15.80
CA ARG A 85 19.83 -2.75 14.65
C ARG A 85 18.66 -2.15 13.85
N TYR A 86 17.42 -2.51 14.15
CA TYR A 86 16.25 -1.77 13.64
C TYR A 86 16.26 -0.29 14.04
N ALA A 87 16.94 0.05 15.15
CA ALA A 87 17.14 1.45 15.56
C ALA A 87 17.82 2.29 14.46
N GLU A 88 18.69 1.72 13.63
CA GLU A 88 19.31 2.42 12.50
C GLU A 88 18.26 2.86 11.46
N LEU A 89 17.28 1.99 11.17
CA LEU A 89 16.18 2.29 10.26
C LEU A 89 15.25 3.34 10.87
N ARG A 90 14.97 3.22 12.18
CA ARG A 90 14.17 4.21 12.90
C ARG A 90 14.79 5.61 12.85
N GLU A 91 16.09 5.72 13.06
CA GLU A 91 16.79 7.01 12.96
C GLU A 91 16.82 7.54 11.54
N ASP A 92 16.86 6.66 10.53
CA ASP A 92 16.75 7.07 9.13
C ASP A 92 15.35 7.57 8.79
N GLU A 93 14.29 6.88 9.20
CA GLU A 93 12.89 7.28 9.04
C GLU A 93 12.63 8.71 9.56
N LYS A 94 13.17 9.05 10.74
CA LYS A 94 13.07 10.41 11.32
C LYS A 94 13.68 11.52 10.47
N ARG A 95 14.53 11.17 9.48
CA ARG A 95 15.16 12.16 8.59
C ARG A 95 14.23 12.62 7.47
N PHE A 96 13.22 11.82 7.11
CA PHE A 96 12.38 12.11 5.94
C PHE A 96 10.87 11.94 6.15
N LEU A 97 10.46 11.12 7.12
CA LEU A 97 9.06 10.85 7.42
C LEU A 97 8.54 11.76 8.53
N ASP A 98 7.24 12.04 8.46
CA ASP A 98 6.47 12.52 9.60
C ASP A 98 5.91 11.30 10.37
N LEU A 99 6.54 10.93 11.48
CA LEU A 99 6.15 9.75 12.26
C LEU A 99 4.86 9.94 13.05
N ASP A 100 4.39 11.19 13.16
CA ASP A 100 3.12 11.54 13.80
C ASP A 100 1.95 11.53 12.80
N ASP A 101 2.23 11.37 11.50
CA ASP A 101 1.23 11.31 10.44
C ASP A 101 1.47 10.12 9.50
N LEU A 102 1.27 8.94 10.08
CA LEU A 102 1.34 7.64 9.41
C LEU A 102 -0.06 7.03 9.30
N LEU A 103 -0.28 6.27 8.24
CA LEU A 103 -1.30 5.23 8.20
C LEU A 103 -0.57 3.88 8.14
N LEU A 104 -0.85 2.99 9.10
CA LEU A 104 -0.20 1.69 9.22
C LEU A 104 -1.24 0.59 9.04
N VAL A 105 -0.98 -0.33 8.11
CA VAL A 105 -1.84 -1.50 7.90
C VAL A 105 -1.01 -2.76 7.98
N ALA A 106 -1.28 -3.63 8.95
CA ALA A 106 -0.87 -5.02 8.87
C ALA A 106 -2.06 -5.83 8.37
N ALA A 107 -1.88 -6.58 7.29
CA ALA A 107 -2.97 -7.26 6.61
C ALA A 107 -2.59 -8.67 6.14
N SER A 108 -3.62 -9.51 6.04
CA SER A 108 -3.57 -10.72 5.22
C SER A 108 -4.08 -10.39 3.81
N PRO A 109 -3.22 -10.44 2.78
CA PRO A 109 -3.64 -10.19 1.41
C PRO A 109 -4.45 -11.37 0.86
N SER A 110 -5.56 -11.06 0.22
CA SER A 110 -6.41 -11.98 -0.53
C SER A 110 -6.40 -11.59 -1.99
N HIS A 111 -5.79 -12.42 -2.81
CA HIS A 111 -5.69 -12.17 -4.25
C HIS A 111 -7.00 -12.55 -4.94
N ILE A 112 -7.66 -11.58 -5.58
CA ILE A 112 -8.96 -11.80 -6.23
C ILE A 112 -8.78 -12.28 -7.67
N PHE A 113 -7.94 -11.60 -8.46
CA PHE A 113 -7.55 -12.02 -9.82
C PHE A 113 -6.30 -11.29 -10.34
N GLY A 114 -5.72 -11.81 -11.43
CA GLY A 114 -4.71 -11.13 -12.27
C GLY A 114 -3.28 -11.21 -11.75
N PRO A 115 -2.25 -10.89 -12.54
CA PRO A 115 -0.86 -10.85 -12.05
C PRO A 115 -0.56 -9.55 -11.29
N THR A 116 0.27 -9.61 -10.24
CA THR A 116 0.73 -8.42 -9.48
C THR A 116 2.14 -7.96 -9.89
N GLU A 117 2.64 -8.51 -10.99
CA GLU A 117 3.93 -8.22 -11.62
C GLU A 117 3.72 -7.40 -12.91
N ASP A 118 4.76 -6.69 -13.36
CA ASP A 118 4.81 -6.00 -14.66
C ASP A 118 3.66 -4.99 -14.95
N CYS A 119 3.07 -4.42 -13.91
CA CYS A 119 2.04 -3.37 -14.04
C CYS A 119 2.67 -1.99 -13.80
N ALA A 120 2.33 -0.99 -14.62
CA ALA A 120 2.90 0.34 -14.49
C ALA A 120 2.31 1.15 -13.32
N VAL A 121 1.02 0.93 -13.02
CA VAL A 121 0.28 1.73 -12.03
C VAL A 121 -0.43 0.84 -11.03
N LYS A 122 -0.34 1.21 -9.76
CA LYS A 122 -1.10 0.62 -8.66
C LYS A 122 -1.90 1.69 -7.92
N LEU A 123 -3.22 1.54 -7.86
CA LEU A 123 -4.10 2.36 -7.03
C LEU A 123 -4.28 1.68 -5.67
N PHE A 124 -3.90 2.38 -4.60
CA PHE A 124 -4.26 2.01 -3.25
C PHE A 124 -5.56 2.69 -2.84
N ARG A 125 -6.38 1.99 -2.08
CA ARG A 125 -7.53 2.57 -1.39
C ARG A 125 -7.61 2.03 0.03
N PHE A 126 -7.53 2.91 1.02
CA PHE A 126 -7.70 2.61 2.44
C PHE A 126 -9.04 3.17 2.89
N MET A 127 -9.91 2.30 3.40
CA MET A 127 -11.30 2.63 3.71
C MET A 127 -11.55 2.47 5.20
N ALA A 128 -12.39 3.34 5.74
CA ALA A 128 -12.94 3.20 7.08
C ALA A 128 -14.42 2.84 6.98
N LEU A 129 -14.90 2.00 7.90
CA LEU A 129 -16.31 1.71 8.04
C LEU A 129 -17.09 2.99 8.35
N ASP A 130 -18.29 3.07 7.80
CA ASP A 130 -19.26 4.07 8.22
C ASP A 130 -19.65 3.82 9.68
N SER A 131 -19.81 4.89 10.47
CA SER A 131 -20.11 4.77 11.90
C SER A 131 -21.47 4.14 12.19
N THR A 132 -22.36 4.07 11.19
CA THR A 132 -23.68 3.45 11.28
C THR A 132 -23.73 2.04 10.66
N ALA A 133 -22.65 1.58 10.02
CA ALA A 133 -22.59 0.27 9.40
C ALA A 133 -22.46 -0.84 10.44
N ASP A 134 -23.07 -2.01 10.18
CA ASP A 134 -22.72 -3.24 10.87
C ASP A 134 -21.35 -3.73 10.38
N PRO A 135 -20.32 -3.79 11.25
CA PRO A 135 -18.97 -4.17 10.84
C PRO A 135 -18.89 -5.58 10.22
N ALA A 136 -19.66 -6.54 10.74
CA ALA A 136 -19.64 -7.91 10.24
C ALA A 136 -20.26 -7.98 8.84
N ALA A 137 -21.40 -7.31 8.65
CA ALA A 137 -22.07 -7.24 7.36
C ALA A 137 -21.22 -6.49 6.31
N ALA A 138 -20.60 -5.37 6.70
CA ALA A 138 -19.71 -4.59 5.83
C ALA A 138 -18.48 -5.40 5.40
N LYS A 139 -17.88 -6.16 6.32
CA LYS A 139 -16.78 -7.07 6.01
C LYS A 139 -17.18 -8.16 5.02
N ILE A 140 -18.31 -8.83 5.26
CA ILE A 140 -18.83 -9.85 4.32
C ILE A 140 -19.11 -9.22 2.95
N TYR A 141 -19.77 -8.06 2.92
CA TYR A 141 -20.03 -7.31 1.70
C TYR A 141 -18.73 -7.05 0.94
N TRP A 142 -17.71 -6.50 1.58
CA TRP A 142 -16.45 -6.17 0.91
C TRP A 142 -15.69 -7.42 0.45
N GLU A 143 -15.47 -8.37 1.35
CA GLU A 143 -14.65 -9.56 1.08
C GLU A 143 -15.26 -10.49 0.02
N THR A 144 -16.59 -10.56 -0.07
CA THR A 144 -17.29 -11.52 -0.93
C THR A 144 -18.13 -10.85 -2.02
N GLY A 145 -18.99 -9.90 -1.64
CA GLY A 145 -19.94 -9.27 -2.56
C GLY A 145 -19.27 -8.32 -3.53
N TYR A 146 -18.56 -7.32 -3.00
CA TYR A 146 -17.83 -6.32 -3.78
C TYR A 146 -16.71 -6.98 -4.59
N SER A 147 -15.95 -7.90 -4.00
CA SER A 147 -14.87 -8.59 -4.71
C SER A 147 -15.36 -9.41 -5.91
N ALA A 148 -16.46 -10.17 -5.76
CA ALA A 148 -17.10 -10.88 -6.86
C ALA A 148 -17.66 -9.89 -7.90
N ALA A 149 -18.32 -8.82 -7.46
CA ALA A 149 -18.87 -7.82 -8.37
C ALA A 149 -17.78 -7.14 -9.22
N VAL A 150 -16.63 -6.80 -8.64
CA VAL A 150 -15.48 -6.24 -9.38
C VAL A 150 -14.90 -7.27 -10.36
N ARG A 151 -14.74 -8.52 -9.92
CA ARG A 151 -14.22 -9.62 -10.75
C ARG A 151 -15.11 -9.90 -11.96
N ASP A 152 -16.42 -9.79 -11.79
CA ASP A 152 -17.40 -10.20 -12.81
C ASP A 152 -17.90 -9.02 -13.67
N ASP A 153 -17.57 -7.77 -13.31
CA ASP A 153 -17.91 -6.59 -14.09
C ASP A 153 -17.03 -6.43 -15.34
N ARG A 154 -17.67 -6.53 -16.52
CA ARG A 154 -16.99 -6.45 -17.82
C ARG A 154 -16.26 -5.12 -18.07
N ARG A 155 -16.73 -4.00 -17.55
CA ARG A 155 -16.08 -2.68 -17.74
C ARG A 155 -14.82 -2.60 -16.89
N LEU A 156 -14.90 -3.02 -15.63
CA LEU A 156 -13.75 -3.08 -14.74
C LEU A 156 -12.70 -4.08 -15.22
N ARG A 157 -13.10 -5.27 -15.67
CA ARG A 157 -12.16 -6.28 -16.20
C ARG A 157 -11.43 -5.88 -17.49
N ARG A 158 -11.88 -4.84 -18.19
CA ARG A 158 -11.15 -4.28 -19.34
C ARG A 158 -9.97 -3.40 -18.95
N VAL A 159 -10.03 -2.79 -17.76
CA VAL A 159 -9.06 -1.77 -17.32
C VAL A 159 -8.20 -2.26 -16.15
N ILE A 160 -8.74 -3.13 -15.29
CA ILE A 160 -8.02 -3.68 -14.14
C ILE A 160 -7.26 -4.94 -14.56
N ARG A 161 -5.93 -4.88 -14.44
CA ARG A 161 -5.03 -6.01 -14.64
C ARG A 161 -5.12 -7.00 -13.48
N SER A 162 -5.08 -6.50 -12.25
CA SER A 162 -5.14 -7.30 -11.01
C SER A 162 -5.88 -6.58 -9.90
N TYR A 163 -6.45 -7.35 -8.98
CA TYR A 163 -7.12 -6.86 -7.79
C TYR A 163 -6.80 -7.73 -6.57
N VAL A 164 -6.38 -7.07 -5.49
CA VAL A 164 -6.06 -7.67 -4.19
C VAL A 164 -6.78 -6.91 -3.09
N GLN A 165 -7.36 -7.65 -2.17
CA GLN A 165 -7.89 -7.13 -0.91
C GLN A 165 -6.90 -7.41 0.21
N ASN A 166 -6.34 -6.37 0.81
CA ASN A 166 -5.54 -6.48 2.02
C ASN A 166 -6.46 -6.39 3.23
N ARG A 167 -6.75 -7.53 3.85
CA ARG A 167 -7.66 -7.63 5.01
C ARG A 167 -6.89 -7.24 6.27
N PRO A 168 -7.14 -6.06 6.88
CA PRO A 168 -6.41 -5.62 8.05
C PRO A 168 -6.58 -6.62 9.21
N MET A 169 -5.51 -6.85 9.95
CA MET A 169 -5.50 -7.75 11.09
C MET A 169 -6.09 -7.04 12.30
N GLU A 170 -7.13 -7.64 12.88
CA GLU A 170 -7.75 -7.14 14.10
C GLU A 170 -6.77 -7.23 15.28
N GLY A 171 -6.72 -6.18 16.10
CA GLY A 171 -5.87 -6.13 17.29
C GLY A 171 -4.37 -6.07 17.02
N PHE A 172 -3.93 -5.73 15.81
CA PHE A 172 -2.51 -5.52 15.52
C PHE A 172 -1.96 -4.34 16.34
N VAL A 173 -0.88 -4.58 17.09
CA VAL A 173 -0.27 -3.59 17.98
C VAL A 173 0.99 -3.02 17.34
N HIS A 174 1.16 -1.69 17.38
CA HIS A 174 2.39 -1.05 16.89
C HIS A 174 2.86 0.07 17.83
N ASN A 175 4.13 0.42 17.74
CA ASN A 175 4.76 1.44 18.61
C ASN A 175 4.55 2.89 18.14
N PHE A 176 3.56 3.14 17.27
CA PHE A 176 3.24 4.46 16.74
C PHE A 176 1.87 4.94 17.24
N PRO A 177 1.79 5.63 18.39
CA PRO A 177 0.51 5.96 19.02
C PRO A 177 -0.38 6.89 18.17
N ALA A 178 0.21 7.72 17.31
CA ALA A 178 -0.52 8.64 16.42
C ALA A 178 -0.90 8.02 15.06
N ALA A 179 -0.44 6.80 14.77
CA ALA A 179 -0.71 6.18 13.48
C ALA A 179 -2.19 5.85 13.31
N LYS A 180 -2.70 6.16 12.13
CA LYS A 180 -4.05 5.83 11.69
C LYS A 180 -4.08 4.37 11.21
N GLY A 181 -5.22 3.71 11.36
CA GLY A 181 -5.53 2.43 10.73
C GLY A 181 -6.57 2.56 9.62
N CYS A 182 -6.93 1.45 9.02
CA CYS A 182 -8.09 1.32 8.13
C CYS A 182 -8.80 -0.01 8.38
N ASP A 183 -10.07 -0.09 7.99
CA ASP A 183 -10.89 -1.29 8.15
C ASP A 183 -10.82 -2.20 6.92
N ALA A 184 -10.49 -1.63 5.76
CA ALA A 184 -10.31 -2.36 4.50
C ALA A 184 -9.28 -1.64 3.62
N ALA A 185 -8.47 -2.40 2.89
CA ALA A 185 -7.49 -1.85 1.95
C ALA A 185 -7.50 -2.59 0.62
N ASP A 186 -7.75 -1.89 -0.47
CA ASP A 186 -7.70 -2.42 -1.83
C ASP A 186 -6.41 -2.01 -2.54
N GLU A 187 -5.89 -2.91 -3.37
CA GLU A 187 -4.90 -2.62 -4.39
C GLU A 187 -5.47 -2.99 -5.76
N PHE A 188 -5.49 -2.05 -6.69
CA PHE A 188 -5.85 -2.29 -8.09
C PHE A 188 -4.65 -2.00 -8.98
N TRP A 189 -4.38 -2.87 -9.95
CA TRP A 189 -3.27 -2.70 -10.88
C TRP A 189 -3.77 -2.39 -12.28
N PHE A 190 -3.03 -1.53 -12.98
CA PHE A 190 -3.33 -1.08 -14.33
C PHE A 190 -2.06 -1.11 -15.17
N ASP A 191 -2.23 -1.39 -16.47
CA ASP A 191 -1.13 -1.36 -17.43
C ASP A 191 -0.66 0.08 -17.68
N HIS A 192 -1.57 1.07 -17.59
CA HIS A 192 -1.28 2.50 -17.81
C HIS A 192 -2.19 3.40 -16.97
N ALA A 193 -1.74 4.63 -16.67
CA ALA A 193 -2.49 5.62 -15.91
C ALA A 193 -3.77 6.11 -16.62
N ASP A 194 -3.79 6.07 -17.95
CA ASP A 194 -4.94 6.47 -18.77
C ASP A 194 -6.17 5.58 -18.56
N ALA A 195 -6.01 4.42 -17.91
CA ALA A 195 -7.10 3.53 -17.53
C ALA A 195 -7.89 4.03 -16.30
N LEU A 196 -7.32 4.94 -15.50
CA LEU A 196 -7.90 5.38 -14.23
C LEU A 196 -9.26 6.10 -14.40
N PRO A 197 -9.48 7.00 -15.37
CA PRO A 197 -10.79 7.63 -15.57
C PRO A 197 -11.91 6.61 -15.86
N ASP A 198 -11.65 5.64 -16.75
CA ASP A 198 -12.60 4.58 -17.08
C ASP A 198 -12.86 3.66 -15.89
N PHE A 199 -11.81 3.35 -15.12
CA PHE A 199 -11.94 2.63 -13.85
C PHE A 199 -12.86 3.38 -12.90
N PHE A 200 -12.59 4.65 -12.58
CA PHE A 200 -13.40 5.41 -11.63
C PHE A 200 -14.87 5.52 -12.08
N ALA A 201 -15.12 5.72 -13.38
CA ALA A 201 -16.48 5.78 -13.90
C ALA A 201 -17.23 4.44 -13.76
N ALA A 202 -16.58 3.32 -14.12
CA ALA A 202 -17.16 1.99 -13.99
C ALA A 202 -17.36 1.59 -12.52
N GLU A 203 -16.40 1.94 -11.67
CA GLU A 203 -16.37 1.58 -10.26
C GLU A 203 -17.37 2.40 -9.44
N ALA A 204 -17.54 3.69 -9.73
CA ALA A 204 -18.60 4.51 -9.13
C ALA A 204 -20.00 3.92 -9.43
N ALA A 205 -20.25 3.52 -10.67
CA ALA A 205 -21.50 2.85 -11.03
C ALA A 205 -21.68 1.49 -10.31
N LEU A 206 -20.58 0.78 -9.98
CA LEU A 206 -20.61 -0.46 -9.21
C LEU A 206 -20.90 -0.22 -7.74
N ARG A 207 -20.24 0.76 -7.14
CA ARG A 207 -20.46 1.18 -5.76
C ARG A 207 -21.90 1.63 -5.54
N GLN A 208 -22.45 2.43 -6.45
CA GLN A 208 -23.82 2.91 -6.36
C GLN A 208 -24.83 1.75 -6.34
N ARG A 209 -24.74 0.81 -7.29
CA ARG A 209 -25.70 -0.30 -7.38
C ARG A 209 -25.51 -1.37 -6.31
N SER A 210 -24.29 -1.52 -5.77
CA SER A 210 -23.98 -2.50 -4.72
C SER A 210 -24.19 -1.94 -3.31
N GLY A 211 -24.46 -0.64 -3.15
CA GLY A 211 -24.67 -0.02 -1.85
C GLY A 211 -23.38 0.17 -1.03
N HIS A 212 -22.24 0.35 -1.70
CA HIS A 212 -20.93 0.48 -1.05
C HIS A 212 -20.90 1.56 0.04
N ASP A 213 -21.53 2.71 -0.23
CA ASP A 213 -21.52 3.85 0.69
C ASP A 213 -22.41 3.65 1.92
N ARG A 214 -23.12 2.51 2.03
CA ARG A 214 -23.79 2.08 3.27
C ARG A 214 -22.82 1.39 4.25
N HIS A 215 -21.66 1.00 3.76
CA HIS A 215 -20.67 0.21 4.50
C HIS A 215 -19.42 1.01 4.83
N PHE A 216 -18.99 1.89 3.92
CA PHE A 216 -17.75 2.66 4.05
C PHE A 216 -17.98 4.16 3.99
N ASP A 217 -17.26 4.88 4.84
CA ASP A 217 -17.29 6.34 4.89
C ASP A 217 -16.38 6.92 3.80
N ALA A 218 -17.01 7.55 2.80
CA ALA A 218 -16.30 8.18 1.70
C ALA A 218 -15.39 9.33 2.15
N ALA A 219 -15.73 10.06 3.22
CA ALA A 219 -14.93 11.17 3.74
C ALA A 219 -13.68 10.69 4.49
N ARG A 220 -13.69 9.45 4.99
CA ARG A 220 -12.55 8.80 5.64
C ARG A 220 -11.81 7.82 4.73
N THR A 221 -12.18 7.78 3.44
CA THR A 221 -11.49 6.97 2.44
C THR A 221 -10.31 7.74 1.86
N ILE A 222 -9.13 7.11 1.89
CA ILE A 222 -7.90 7.60 1.26
C ILE A 222 -7.66 6.75 0.02
N GLN A 223 -7.41 7.37 -1.13
CA GLN A 223 -7.02 6.65 -2.35
C GLN A 223 -6.03 7.44 -3.19
N PHE A 224 -5.08 6.74 -3.79
CA PHE A 224 -4.10 7.35 -4.69
C PHE A 224 -3.39 6.31 -5.54
N ALA A 225 -3.00 6.71 -6.74
CA ALA A 225 -2.23 5.95 -7.70
C ALA A 225 -0.73 6.10 -7.42
N THR A 226 0.00 5.03 -7.70
CA THR A 226 1.43 4.93 -7.46
C THR A 226 2.14 4.26 -8.62
N THR A 227 3.41 4.59 -8.78
CA THR A 227 4.36 3.74 -9.50
C THR A 227 5.08 2.85 -8.49
N THR A 228 5.44 1.63 -8.91
CA THR A 228 5.98 0.61 -8.02
C THR A 228 7.44 0.28 -8.36
N LYS A 229 8.26 0.05 -7.33
CA LYS A 229 9.61 -0.50 -7.44
C LYS A 229 9.73 -1.68 -6.49
N LEU A 230 9.94 -2.86 -7.04
CA LEU A 230 10.33 -4.04 -6.28
C LEU A 230 11.81 -3.90 -5.88
N LEU A 231 12.12 -4.05 -4.59
CA LEU A 231 13.50 -4.05 -4.11
C LEU A 231 14.01 -5.48 -4.02
N TRP A 232 13.28 -6.38 -3.36
CA TRP A 232 13.57 -7.80 -3.41
C TRP A 232 12.30 -8.61 -3.22
N ASP A 233 12.31 -9.84 -3.74
CA ASP A 233 11.23 -10.80 -3.60
C ASP A 233 11.63 -12.04 -2.79
N LEU A 234 10.66 -12.91 -2.57
CA LEU A 234 10.79 -14.15 -1.82
C LEU A 234 11.95 -15.00 -2.36
N GLY A 235 12.91 -15.29 -1.49
CA GLY A 235 14.09 -16.11 -1.83
C GLY A 235 15.25 -15.33 -2.45
N GLU A 236 15.09 -14.03 -2.67
CA GLU A 236 16.20 -13.16 -3.08
C GLU A 236 16.99 -12.65 -1.87
N ASP A 237 18.30 -12.50 -2.04
CA ASP A 237 19.13 -11.80 -1.07
C ASP A 237 18.82 -10.28 -1.14
N PRO A 238 18.35 -9.66 -0.05
CA PRO A 238 18.09 -8.22 -0.01
C PRO A 238 19.30 -7.37 -0.44
N ALA A 239 20.52 -7.83 -0.14
CA ALA A 239 21.76 -7.15 -0.51
C ALA A 239 22.06 -7.20 -2.01
N VAL A 240 21.42 -8.10 -2.76
CA VAL A 240 21.53 -8.18 -4.23
C VAL A 240 20.32 -7.53 -4.90
N GLY A 241 19.11 -7.88 -4.45
CA GLY A 241 17.86 -7.39 -5.03
C GLY A 241 17.74 -5.87 -4.99
N CYS A 242 18.08 -5.24 -3.86
CA CYS A 242 17.89 -3.81 -3.64
C CYS A 242 18.70 -2.91 -4.61
N PHE A 243 19.72 -3.46 -5.27
CA PHE A 243 20.55 -2.75 -6.25
C PHE A 243 20.10 -2.94 -7.70
N ARG A 244 18.96 -3.61 -7.95
CA ARG A 244 18.34 -3.61 -9.27
C ARG A 244 18.15 -2.16 -9.73
N VAL A 245 18.92 -1.76 -10.74
CA VAL A 245 18.65 -0.56 -11.52
C VAL A 245 17.32 -0.86 -12.22
N PRO A 246 16.32 0.05 -12.18
CA PRO A 246 15.14 -0.16 -13.01
C PRO A 246 15.63 -0.40 -14.44
N LEU A 247 15.13 -1.46 -15.09
CA LEU A 247 15.19 -1.56 -16.53
C LEU A 247 14.36 -0.38 -17.04
N VAL A 248 14.99 0.79 -17.13
CA VAL A 248 14.48 1.87 -17.95
C VAL A 248 14.47 1.27 -19.34
N GLY A 249 13.28 1.02 -19.87
CA GLY A 249 13.11 0.80 -21.30
C GLY A 249 13.67 2.03 -21.99
N GLU A 250 14.90 1.94 -22.49
CA GLU A 250 15.32 2.74 -23.62
C GLU A 250 14.49 2.24 -24.81
N GLY A 251 13.58 3.07 -25.28
CA GLY A 251 12.70 2.79 -26.42
C GLY A 251 11.50 3.71 -26.48
#